data_AF-A0A3D4X9C7-F1
#
_entry.id   AF-A0A3D4X9C7-F1
#
_cell.length_a   1.000
_cell.length_b   1.000
_cell.length_c   1.000
_cell.angle_alpha   90.00
_cell.angle_beta   90.00
_cell.angle_gamma   90.00
#
_symmetry.space_group_name_H-M   'P 1'
#
loop_
_entity.id
_entity.type
_entity.pdbx_description
1 polymer ?
#
loop_
_entity_poly.entity_id
_entity_poly.type
_entity_poly.pdbx_seq_one_letter_code
_entity_poly.pdbx_strand_id
1 'polypeptide(L)' 'IGTGAFSGDKKLKSLQIRSGKLKTVGKNALKGIAAKAVLKVPAAKIKAYTKLFKGKGQKKTVKVKK' A
#
# COMPACT_ATOMS: atom_id res chain seq x y z
N ILE A 1 5.75 -6.85 -2.66
CA ILE A 1 6.37 -5.56 -2.27
C ILE A 1 7.34 -5.86 -1.13
N GLY A 2 8.61 -5.49 -1.29
CA GLY A 2 9.66 -5.77 -0.31
C GLY A 2 9.53 -4.97 0.99
N THR A 3 10.33 -5.33 1.98
CA THR A 3 10.48 -4.59 3.25
C THR A 3 11.04 -3.20 2.94
N GLY A 4 10.41 -2.15 3.47
CA GLY A 4 10.88 -0.76 3.27
C GLY A 4 10.80 -0.22 1.83
N ALA A 5 10.11 -0.89 0.90
CA ALA A 5 10.13 -0.54 -0.53
C ALA A 5 9.78 0.94 -0.84
N PHE A 6 8.88 1.54 -0.07
CA PHE A 6 8.49 2.96 -0.19
C PHE A 6 8.73 3.71 1.12
N SER A 7 9.68 3.24 1.94
CA SER A 7 9.96 3.86 3.22
C SER A 7 10.59 5.24 3.04
N GLY A 8 9.99 6.27 3.64
CA GLY A 8 10.46 7.67 3.57
C GLY A 8 9.96 8.46 2.37
N ASP A 9 9.18 7.84 1.47
CA ASP A 9 8.72 8.49 0.25
C ASP A 9 7.50 9.40 0.46
N LYS A 10 7.76 10.62 0.90
CA LYS A 10 6.73 11.65 1.14
C LYS A 10 6.00 12.11 -0.12
N LYS A 11 6.56 11.88 -1.31
CA LYS A 11 5.97 12.29 -2.60
C LYS A 11 5.05 11.21 -3.18
N LEU A 12 5.11 9.98 -2.69
CA LEU A 12 4.26 8.89 -3.14
C LEU A 12 2.79 9.10 -2.73
N LYS A 13 2.01 9.71 -3.64
CA LYS A 13 0.58 9.98 -3.46
C LYS A 13 -0.32 8.91 -4.09
N SER A 14 0.18 8.11 -5.04
CA SER A 14 -0.60 7.05 -5.66
C SER A 14 0.28 5.83 -5.93
N LEU A 15 -0.21 4.65 -5.55
CA LEU A 15 0.41 3.37 -5.87
C LEU A 15 -0.64 2.49 -6.52
N GLN A 16 -0.44 2.13 -7.79
CA GLN A 16 -1.36 1.27 -8.53
C GLN A 16 -0.79 -0.14 -8.67
N ILE A 17 -1.54 -1.12 -8.20
CA ILE A 17 -1.18 -2.53 -8.28
C ILE A 17 -2.11 -3.17 -9.30
N ARG A 18 -1.58 -3.42 -10.50
CA ARG A 18 -2.32 -4.09 -11.58
C ARG A 18 -2.33 -5.61 -11.42
N SER A 19 -1.33 -6.15 -10.71
CA SER A 19 -1.18 -7.58 -10.47
C SER A 19 -2.17 -8.08 -9.42
N GLY A 20 -2.87 -9.18 -9.74
CA GLY A 20 -3.64 -9.97 -8.80
C GLY A 20 -2.82 -11.01 -8.02
N LYS A 21 -1.49 -11.12 -8.24
CA LYS A 21 -0.64 -12.17 -7.67
C LYS A 21 0.17 -11.69 -6.45
N LEU A 22 -0.16 -10.54 -5.85
CA LEU A 22 0.55 -10.03 -4.68
C LEU A 22 0.27 -10.94 -3.48
N LYS A 23 1.30 -11.68 -3.04
CA LYS A 23 1.20 -12.58 -1.88
C LYS A 23 1.65 -11.89 -0.59
N THR A 24 2.68 -11.06 -0.66
CA THR A 24 3.32 -10.48 0.53
C THR A 24 3.65 -8.99 0.37
N VAL A 25 3.53 -8.29 1.50
CA VAL A 25 3.97 -6.90 1.69
C VAL A 25 4.93 -6.89 2.88
N GLY A 26 6.17 -6.49 2.63
CA GLY A 26 7.22 -6.45 3.65
C GLY A 26 6.90 -5.46 4.78
N LYS A 27 7.53 -5.68 5.93
CA LYS A 27 7.38 -4.79 7.10
C LYS A 27 7.80 -3.36 6.73
N ASN A 28 7.07 -2.36 7.21
CA ASN A 28 7.37 -0.94 6.95
C ASN A 28 7.44 -0.54 5.47
N ALA A 29 6.89 -1.34 4.54
CA ALA A 29 6.94 -1.04 3.12
C ALA A 29 6.33 0.33 2.77
N LEU A 30 5.42 0.84 3.60
CA LEU A 30 4.70 2.10 3.40
C LEU A 30 4.97 3.09 4.56
N LYS A 31 6.10 2.95 5.26
CA LYS A 31 6.45 3.82 6.37
C LYS A 31 6.88 5.19 5.86
N GLY A 32 6.22 6.27 6.29
CA GLY A 32 6.61 7.63 5.89
C GLY A 32 6.14 8.06 4.50
N ILE A 33 5.18 7.34 3.90
CA ILE A 33 4.52 7.76 2.66
C ILE A 33 3.63 8.99 2.88
N ALA A 34 3.18 9.60 1.78
CA ALA A 34 2.23 10.71 1.83
C ALA A 34 0.98 10.33 2.64
N ALA A 35 0.54 11.23 3.54
CA ALA A 35 -0.65 11.00 4.37
C ALA A 35 -1.90 10.74 3.51
N LYS A 36 -2.02 11.41 2.37
CA LYS A 36 -3.15 11.28 1.43
C LYS A 36 -2.89 10.26 0.31
N ALA A 37 -1.99 9.30 0.51
CA ALA A 37 -1.69 8.32 -0.52
C ALA A 37 -2.92 7.44 -0.85
N VAL A 38 -3.05 7.09 -2.13
CA VAL A 38 -4.11 6.22 -2.65
C VAL A 38 -3.50 4.95 -3.24
N LEU A 39 -3.82 3.81 -2.63
CA LEU A 39 -3.47 2.47 -3.12
C LEU A 39 -4.58 1.99 -4.04
N LYS A 40 -4.36 2.00 -5.35
CA LYS A 40 -5.26 1.41 -6.35
C LYS A 40 -4.95 -0.07 -6.48
N VAL A 41 -5.93 -0.94 -6.26
CA VAL A 41 -5.78 -2.39 -6.28
C VAL A 41 -6.89 -3.03 -7.11
N PRO A 42 -6.72 -4.25 -7.64
CA PRO A 42 -7.75 -4.86 -8.46
C PRO A 42 -9.04 -5.04 -7.64
N ALA A 43 -10.20 -4.72 -8.23
CA ALA A 43 -11.49 -4.75 -7.53
C ALA A 43 -11.78 -6.11 -6.87
N ALA A 44 -11.38 -7.19 -7.54
CA ALA A 44 -11.50 -8.56 -7.05
C ALA A 44 -10.69 -8.85 -5.78
N LYS A 45 -9.66 -8.04 -5.46
CA LYS A 45 -8.72 -8.29 -4.35
C LYS A 45 -8.62 -7.15 -3.34
N ILE A 46 -9.54 -6.19 -3.34
CA ILE A 46 -9.56 -5.07 -2.38
C ILE A 46 -9.48 -5.58 -0.94
N LYS A 47 -10.34 -6.53 -0.55
CA LYS A 47 -10.38 -7.05 0.84
C LYS A 47 -9.05 -7.71 1.25
N ALA A 48 -8.49 -8.54 0.37
CA ALA A 48 -7.22 -9.22 0.63
C ALA A 48 -6.06 -8.23 0.75
N TYR A 49 -5.98 -7.27 -0.17
CA TYR A 49 -4.88 -6.32 -0.22
C TYR A 49 -4.98 -5.31 0.93
N THR A 50 -6.18 -4.87 1.30
CA THR A 50 -6.38 -4.04 2.49
C THR A 50 -5.84 -4.72 3.75
N LYS A 51 -6.05 -6.04 3.91
CA LYS A 51 -5.45 -6.79 5.02
C LYS A 51 -3.92 -6.85 4.93
N LEU A 52 -3.37 -7.06 3.73
CA LEU A 52 -1.93 -7.10 3.51
C LEU A 52 -1.24 -5.76 3.78
N PHE A 53 -1.87 -4.64 3.45
CA PHE A 53 -1.33 -3.29 3.66
C PHE A 53 -1.53 -2.78 5.09
N LYS A 54 -2.50 -3.33 5.83
CA LYS A 54 -2.74 -2.97 7.23
C LYS A 54 -1.48 -3.20 8.07
N GLY A 55 -1.07 -2.19 8.83
CA GLY A 55 0.09 -2.28 9.72
C GLY A 55 1.47 -2.20 9.02
N LYS A 56 1.53 -1.86 7.72
CA LYS A 56 2.81 -1.77 6.99
C LYS A 56 3.53 -0.40 7.09
N GLY A 57 3.23 0.37 8.13
CA GLY A 57 3.82 1.70 8.38
C GLY A 57 3.06 2.88 7.76
N GLN A 58 1.96 2.61 7.05
CA GLN A 58 1.10 3.62 6.46
C GLN A 58 0.26 4.39 7.50
N LYS A 59 0.00 5.67 7.23
CA LYS A 59 -0.91 6.49 8.05
C LYS A 59 -2.38 6.05 7.85
N LYS A 60 -3.22 6.24 8.87
CA LYS A 60 -4.67 5.93 8.83
C LYS A 60 -5.43 6.63 7.69
N THR A 61 -4.89 7.73 7.20
CA THR A 61 -5.44 8.56 6.13
C THR A 61 -5.23 8.00 4.72
N VAL A 62 -4.38 6.97 4.58
CA VAL A 62 -4.13 6.30 3.31
C VAL A 62 -5.34 5.47 2.92
N LYS A 63 -5.84 5.67 1.70
CA LYS A 63 -7.05 4.99 1.21
C LYS A 63 -6.70 3.88 0.23
N VAL A 64 -7.30 2.71 0.40
CA VAL A 64 -7.27 1.64 -0.60
C VAL A 64 -8.52 1.78 -1.47
N LYS A 65 -8.32 1.90 -2.79
CA LYS A 65 -9.38 2.06 -3.79
C LYS A 65 -9.20 1.02 -4.91
N LYS A 66 -10.26 0.79 -5.68
CA LYS A 66 -10.17 0.08 -6.96
C LYS A 66 -9.47 0.93 -8.02
#